data_AF-G5SA25-F1
#
_entry.id   AF-G5SA25-F1
#
_cell.length_a   1.000
_cell.length_b   1.000
_cell.length_c   1.000
_cell.angle_alpha   90.00
_cell.angle_beta   90.00
_cell.angle_gamma   90.00
#
_symmetry.space_group_name_H-M   'P 1'
#
loop_
_entity.id
_entity.type
_entity.pdbx_description
1 polymer ?
#
loop_
_entity_poly.entity_id
_entity_poly.type
_entity_poly.pdbx_seq_one_letter_code
_entity_poly.pdbx_strand_id
1 'polypeptide(L)'
;MMAQLLLLPLLRQLGQQSRWQLWLTPQQKLSREWVQSSGLPLTKVMQISQLAPRHTLESMIRALRTGNYSVVIGWMTEELTEEEHASLVEAAKVGNAVGFIMRPVRAQVGFIMRPVRAVRAHALPRRQHSGLKIHSNLYH
;
A
#
# COMPACT_ATOMS: atom_id res chain seq x y z
N MET A 1 8.90 7.99 -10.09
CA MET A 1 8.18 8.17 -11.38
C MET A 1 7.85 6.86 -12.09
N MET A 2 8.64 5.77 -11.94
CA MET A 2 8.38 4.50 -12.68
C MET A 2 7.25 3.61 -12.14
N ALA A 3 7.04 3.51 -10.83
CA ALA A 3 5.98 2.66 -10.28
C ALA A 3 4.58 3.07 -10.78
N GLN A 4 4.38 4.36 -11.04
CA GLN A 4 3.11 4.92 -11.50
C GLN A 4 2.79 4.54 -12.97
N LEU A 5 3.82 4.26 -13.78
CA LEU A 5 3.66 3.92 -15.19
C LEU A 5 3.27 2.45 -15.41
N LEU A 6 3.56 1.55 -14.48
CA LEU A 6 3.27 0.11 -14.63
C LEU A 6 2.21 -0.41 -13.64
N LEU A 7 2.23 0.06 -12.38
CA LEU A 7 1.31 -0.45 -11.37
C LEU A 7 -0.14 -0.09 -11.69
N LEU A 8 -0.41 1.18 -12.03
CA LEU A 8 -1.77 1.64 -12.27
C LEU A 8 -2.44 0.95 -13.47
N PRO A 9 -1.80 0.85 -14.65
CA PRO A 9 -2.35 0.08 -15.76
C PRO A 9 -2.61 -1.39 -15.42
N LEU A 10 -1.70 -2.03 -14.67
CA LEU A 10 -1.87 -3.42 -14.25
C LEU A 10 -3.06 -3.56 -13.28
N LEU A 11 -3.19 -2.67 -12.30
CA LEU A 11 -4.33 -2.67 -11.39
C LEU A 11 -5.65 -2.45 -12.15
N ARG A 12 -5.67 -1.58 -13.17
CA ARG A 12 -6.86 -1.43 -14.04
C ARG A 12 -7.20 -2.73 -14.76
N GLN A 13 -6.22 -3.39 -15.35
CA GLN A 13 -6.40 -4.67 -16.04
C GLN A 13 -6.91 -5.75 -15.08
N LEU A 14 -6.35 -5.86 -13.88
CA LEU A 14 -6.82 -6.80 -12.86
C LEU A 14 -8.22 -6.43 -12.32
N GLY A 15 -8.61 -5.15 -12.40
CA GLY A 15 -9.94 -4.66 -12.04
C GLY A 15 -11.03 -4.94 -13.07
N GLN A 16 -10.66 -5.26 -14.31
CA GLN A 16 -11.60 -5.74 -15.32
C GLN A 16 -12.08 -7.17 -15.03
N GLN A 17 -11.35 -7.92 -14.20
CA GLN A 17 -11.79 -9.22 -13.73
C GLN A 17 -13.03 -9.08 -12.82
N SER A 18 -13.87 -10.11 -12.76
CA SER A 18 -15.00 -10.19 -11.83
C SER A 18 -14.58 -10.55 -10.40
N ARG A 19 -13.49 -9.94 -9.92
CA ARG A 19 -12.81 -10.26 -8.66
C ARG A 19 -12.40 -8.97 -7.93
N TRP A 20 -12.23 -9.07 -6.62
CA TRP A 20 -11.93 -7.94 -5.76
C TRP A 20 -10.45 -7.53 -5.83
N GLN A 21 -10.16 -6.27 -5.56
CA GLN A 21 -8.80 -5.79 -5.27
C GLN A 21 -8.70 -5.47 -3.78
N LEU A 22 -7.82 -6.17 -3.06
CA LEU A 22 -7.66 -6.01 -1.62
C LEU A 22 -6.45 -5.15 -1.28
N TRP A 23 -6.68 -4.14 -0.44
CA TRP A 23 -5.64 -3.25 0.09
C TRP A 23 -5.54 -3.44 1.61
N LEU A 24 -4.41 -3.97 2.07
CA LEU A 24 -4.06 -4.13 3.49
C LEU A 24 -3.12 -3.00 3.90
N THR A 25 -3.69 -1.94 4.45
CA THR A 25 -2.96 -0.70 4.78
C THR A 25 -2.85 -0.51 6.29
N PRO A 26 -1.68 -0.16 6.84
CA PRO A 26 -1.49 -0.07 8.28
C PRO A 26 -2.26 1.10 8.90
N GLN A 27 -2.35 2.26 8.23
CA GLN A 27 -2.96 3.46 8.84
C GLN A 27 -3.73 4.37 7.87
N GLN A 28 -3.39 4.39 6.58
CA GLN A 28 -3.99 5.34 5.64
C GLN A 28 -5.21 4.76 4.94
N LYS A 29 -6.34 5.47 4.99
CA LYS A 29 -7.51 5.17 4.16
C LYS A 29 -7.18 5.45 2.69
N LEU A 30 -7.63 4.57 1.81
CA LEU A 30 -7.52 4.72 0.38
C LEU A 30 -8.48 5.83 -0.05
N SER A 31 -7.96 6.90 -0.65
CA SER A 31 -8.80 8.01 -1.14
C SER A 31 -9.72 7.51 -2.24
N ARG A 32 -11.03 7.76 -2.06
CA ARG A 32 -12.05 7.42 -3.05
C ARG A 32 -11.83 8.19 -4.35
N GLU A 33 -11.46 9.45 -4.24
CA GLU A 33 -11.14 10.34 -5.36
C GLU A 33 -9.93 9.84 -6.14
N TRP A 34 -8.91 9.32 -5.44
CA TRP A 34 -7.75 8.71 -6.09
C TRP A 34 -8.13 7.42 -6.82
N VAL A 35 -8.94 6.54 -6.22
CA VAL A 35 -9.41 5.31 -6.87
C VAL A 35 -10.17 5.64 -8.16
N GLN A 36 -11.06 6.63 -8.09
CA GLN A 36 -11.86 7.06 -9.24
C GLN A 36 -11.00 7.70 -10.34
N SER A 37 -10.15 8.68 -10.00
CA SER A 37 -9.27 9.34 -10.97
C SER A 37 -8.21 8.39 -11.55
N SER A 38 -7.85 7.34 -10.80
CA SER A 38 -6.98 6.26 -11.25
C SER A 38 -7.69 5.24 -12.13
N GLY A 39 -8.99 5.36 -12.42
CA GLY A 39 -9.73 4.43 -13.30
C GLY A 39 -9.90 3.02 -12.72
N LEU A 40 -9.79 2.87 -11.39
CA LEU A 40 -10.04 1.60 -10.70
C LEU A 40 -11.54 1.45 -10.39
N PRO A 41 -12.08 0.22 -10.41
CA PRO A 41 -13.50 -0.01 -10.16
C PRO A 41 -13.84 0.18 -8.67
N LEU A 42 -14.42 1.34 -8.32
CA LEU A 42 -14.83 1.69 -6.95
C LEU A 42 -15.65 0.59 -6.24
N THR A 43 -16.47 -0.15 -6.99
CA THR A 43 -17.37 -1.19 -6.47
C THR A 43 -16.65 -2.51 -6.16
N LYS A 44 -15.40 -2.69 -6.60
CA LYS A 44 -14.61 -3.93 -6.45
C LYS A 44 -13.27 -3.70 -5.75
N VAL A 45 -13.13 -2.57 -5.07
CA VAL A 45 -11.98 -2.26 -4.23
C VAL A 45 -12.38 -2.45 -2.78
N MET A 46 -11.64 -3.31 -2.07
CA MET A 46 -11.78 -3.53 -0.63
C MET A 46 -10.54 -3.04 0.09
N GLN A 47 -10.73 -2.41 1.23
CA GLN A 47 -9.64 -1.98 2.09
C GLN A 47 -9.83 -2.50 3.51
N ILE A 48 -8.76 -3.05 4.08
CA ILE A 48 -8.65 -3.31 5.51
C ILE A 48 -7.62 -2.33 6.07
N SER A 49 -8.10 -1.35 6.83
CA SER A 49 -7.26 -0.40 7.55
C SER A 49 -6.94 -0.91 8.95
N GLN A 50 -5.85 -0.43 9.56
CA GLN A 50 -5.47 -0.74 10.95
C GLN A 50 -5.10 -2.21 11.21
N LEU A 51 -4.74 -2.95 10.15
CA LEU A 51 -4.19 -4.29 10.31
C LEU A 51 -2.82 -4.20 10.99
N ALA A 52 -2.64 -4.89 12.11
CA ALA A 52 -1.34 -4.93 12.77
C ALA A 52 -0.30 -5.57 11.83
N PRO A 53 0.94 -5.04 11.73
CA PRO A 53 1.93 -5.50 10.76
C PRO A 53 2.14 -7.02 10.76
N ARG A 54 2.20 -7.62 11.96
CA ARG A 54 2.33 -9.07 12.19
C ARG A 54 1.25 -9.94 11.52
N HIS A 55 0.06 -9.40 11.26
CA HIS A 55 -1.05 -10.12 10.63
C HIS A 55 -1.12 -9.92 9.12
N THR A 56 -0.29 -9.03 8.55
CA THR A 56 -0.34 -8.67 7.13
C THR A 56 -0.04 -9.87 6.26
N LEU A 57 1.08 -10.57 6.52
CA LEU A 57 1.49 -11.73 5.74
C LEU A 57 0.43 -12.84 5.72
N GLU A 58 -0.02 -13.25 6.90
CA GLU A 58 -1.03 -14.29 7.07
C GLU A 58 -2.36 -13.91 6.37
N SER A 59 -2.76 -12.63 6.50
CA SER A 59 -3.95 -12.12 5.83
C SER A 59 -3.81 -12.11 4.32
N MET A 60 -2.63 -11.76 3.79
CA MET A 60 -2.34 -11.84 2.36
C MET A 60 -2.44 -13.27 1.84
N ILE A 61 -1.78 -14.22 2.51
CA ILE A 61 -1.79 -15.64 2.15
C ILE A 61 -3.22 -16.17 2.11
N ARG A 62 -4.02 -15.89 3.15
CA ARG A 62 -5.41 -16.33 3.22
C ARG A 62 -6.25 -15.70 2.10
N ALA A 63 -6.14 -14.39 1.90
CA ALA A 63 -6.89 -13.68 0.87
C ALA A 63 -6.56 -14.23 -0.53
N LEU A 64 -5.28 -14.37 -0.86
CA LEU A 64 -4.83 -14.92 -2.15
C LEU A 64 -5.44 -16.30 -2.39
N ARG A 65 -5.34 -17.22 -1.42
CA ARG A 65 -5.88 -18.59 -1.54
C ARG A 65 -7.39 -18.67 -1.80
N THR A 66 -8.17 -17.64 -1.46
CA THR A 66 -9.62 -17.69 -1.67
C THR A 66 -10.04 -17.67 -3.13
N GLY A 67 -9.19 -17.18 -4.05
CA GLY A 67 -9.56 -16.94 -5.45
C GLY A 67 -10.52 -15.77 -5.67
N ASN A 68 -11.01 -15.11 -4.61
CA ASN A 68 -11.97 -14.00 -4.72
C ASN A 68 -11.33 -12.67 -5.12
N TYR A 69 -10.00 -12.56 -4.99
CA TYR A 69 -9.24 -11.34 -5.25
C TYR A 69 -8.35 -11.50 -6.47
N SER A 70 -8.40 -10.58 -7.44
CA SER A 70 -7.44 -10.56 -8.56
C SER A 70 -6.06 -10.05 -8.12
N VAL A 71 -6.05 -9.19 -7.09
CA VAL A 71 -4.82 -8.65 -6.49
C VAL A 71 -4.98 -8.45 -5.00
N VAL A 72 -3.92 -8.73 -4.25
CA VAL A 72 -3.79 -8.42 -2.82
C VAL A 72 -2.53 -7.59 -2.59
N ILE A 73 -2.68 -6.42 -1.98
CA ILE A 73 -1.61 -5.45 -1.77
C ILE A 73 -1.41 -5.27 -0.26
N GLY A 74 -0.22 -5.59 0.24
CA GLY A 74 0.14 -5.42 1.65
C GLY A 74 1.30 -4.46 1.84
N TRP A 75 1.27 -3.71 2.95
CA TRP A 75 2.40 -2.86 3.35
C TRP A 75 3.21 -3.55 4.45
N MET A 76 4.48 -3.79 4.17
CA MET A 76 5.39 -4.46 5.09
C MET A 76 6.75 -3.76 5.06
N THR A 77 7.36 -3.58 6.22
CA THR A 77 8.70 -2.99 6.36
C THR A 77 9.80 -4.04 6.50
N GLU A 78 9.42 -5.22 6.99
CA GLU A 78 10.33 -6.34 7.21
C GLU A 78 10.53 -7.12 5.91
N GLU A 79 11.72 -7.69 5.76
CA GLU A 79 11.99 -8.63 4.68
C GLU A 79 11.34 -9.96 5.00
N LEU A 80 10.88 -10.63 3.94
CA LEU A 80 10.29 -11.96 4.08
C LEU A 80 11.40 -13.00 4.07
N THR A 81 11.24 -14.05 4.88
CA THR A 81 12.06 -15.25 4.73
C THR A 81 11.73 -15.98 3.41
N GLU A 82 12.59 -16.91 3.00
CA GLU A 82 12.34 -17.71 1.80
C GLU A 82 11.05 -18.53 1.92
N GLU A 83 10.76 -19.07 3.10
CA GLU A 83 9.54 -19.85 3.38
C GLU A 83 8.28 -18.97 3.31
N GLU A 84 8.35 -17.75 3.84
CA GLU A 84 7.26 -16.78 3.77
C GLU A 84 6.99 -16.35 2.33
N HIS A 85 8.05 -16.11 1.56
CA HIS A 85 7.96 -15.79 0.15
C HIS A 85 7.36 -16.95 -0.65
N ALA A 86 7.84 -18.18 -0.44
CA ALA A 86 7.30 -19.38 -1.07
C ALA A 86 5.81 -19.58 -0.74
N SER A 87 5.42 -19.34 0.52
CA SER A 87 4.02 -19.43 0.96
C SER A 87 3.11 -18.42 0.26
N LEU A 88 3.58 -17.18 0.05
CA LEU A 88 2.85 -16.17 -0.72
C LEU A 88 2.74 -16.51 -2.19
N VAL A 89 3.83 -16.97 -2.82
CA VAL A 89 3.83 -17.38 -4.22
C VAL A 89 2.87 -18.54 -4.44
N GLU A 90 2.88 -19.54 -3.57
CA GLU A 90 1.97 -20.67 -3.66
C GLU A 90 0.51 -20.23 -3.47
N ALA A 91 0.24 -19.38 -2.48
CA ALA A 91 -1.09 -18.81 -2.29
C ALA A 91 -1.60 -18.03 -3.51
N ALA A 92 -0.72 -17.23 -4.13
CA ALA A 92 -1.03 -16.48 -5.35
C ALA A 92 -1.32 -17.41 -6.53
N LYS A 93 -0.56 -18.50 -6.69
CA LYS A 93 -0.79 -19.52 -7.73
C LYS A 93 -2.14 -20.23 -7.52
N VAL A 94 -2.40 -20.75 -6.32
CA VAL A 94 -3.66 -21.41 -5.95
C VAL A 94 -4.85 -20.49 -6.20
N GLY A 95 -4.71 -19.22 -5.81
CA GLY A 95 -5.73 -18.21 -6.02
C GLY A 95 -5.84 -17.68 -7.45
N ASN A 96 -4.92 -18.02 -8.35
CA ASN A 96 -4.73 -17.32 -9.63
C ASN A 96 -4.76 -15.79 -9.48
N ALA A 97 -4.02 -15.26 -8.50
CA ALA A 97 -4.04 -13.86 -8.08
C ALA A 97 -2.64 -13.28 -8.05
N VAL A 98 -2.54 -11.94 -8.02
CA VAL A 98 -1.25 -11.24 -7.89
C VAL A 98 -1.08 -10.71 -6.47
N GLY A 99 0.08 -10.98 -5.85
CA GLY A 99 0.46 -10.38 -4.57
C GLY A 99 1.44 -9.22 -4.76
N PHE A 100 1.16 -8.06 -4.17
CA PHE A 100 2.10 -6.94 -4.09
C PHE A 100 2.49 -6.63 -2.65
N ILE A 101 3.79 -6.43 -2.44
CA ILE A 101 4.33 -5.96 -1.17
C ILE A 101 4.87 -4.54 -1.38
N MET A 102 4.26 -3.59 -0.68
CA MET A 102 4.66 -2.20 -0.68
C MET A 102 5.58 -1.94 0.50
N ARG A 103 6.78 -1.42 0.23
CA ARG A 103 7.74 -0.99 1.25
C ARG A 103 7.74 0.53 1.31
N PRO A 104 7.50 1.16 2.47
CA PRO A 104 7.58 2.61 2.58
C PRO A 104 9.03 3.03 2.32
N VAL A 105 9.23 3.84 1.28
CA VAL A 105 10.53 4.48 1.04
C VAL A 105 10.70 5.50 2.15
N ARG A 106 11.66 5.27 3.05
CA ARG A 106 12.06 6.29 4.03
C ARG A 106 12.48 7.51 3.21
N ALA A 107 11.68 8.58 3.26
CA ALA A 107 12.17 9.88 2.83
C ALA A 107 13.39 10.16 3.71
N GLN A 108 14.58 10.19 3.12
CA GLN A 108 15.75 10.74 3.80
C GLN A 108 15.46 12.23 4.03
N VAL A 109 14.78 12.54 5.13
CA VAL A 109 14.77 13.89 5.68
C VAL A 109 16.18 14.12 6.20
N GLY A 110 16.98 14.75 5.34
CA GLY A 110 18.21 15.48 5.60
C GLY A 110 19.01 15.08 6.83
N PHE A 111 20.13 14.41 6.58
CA PHE A 111 21.32 14.40 7.42
C PHE A 111 21.99 15.79 7.52
N ILE A 112 21.20 16.88 7.67
CA ILE A 112 21.69 18.25 7.84
C ILE A 112 20.78 19.00 8.82
N MET A 113 20.83 18.62 10.09
CA MET A 113 20.73 19.55 11.23
C MET A 113 21.10 18.77 12.49
N ARG A 114 22.37 18.84 12.91
CA ARG A 114 22.69 18.53 14.32
C ARG A 114 21.97 19.57 15.17
N PRO A 115 21.09 19.21 16.12
CA PRO A 115 20.52 20.21 16.99
C PRO A 115 21.64 20.72 17.90
N VAL A 116 22.13 21.93 17.60
CA VAL A 116 22.77 22.75 18.62
C VAL A 116 21.71 23.02 19.67
N ARG A 117 22.05 22.68 20.92
CA ARG A 117 21.26 22.89 22.14
C ARG A 117 20.30 24.07 22.02
N ALA A 118 19.00 23.80 22.11
CA ALA A 118 18.00 24.82 22.38
C ALA A 118 17.16 24.39 23.58
N VAL A 119 17.18 25.27 24.57
CA VAL A 119 16.58 25.19 25.89
C VAL A 119 15.05 25.09 25.80
N ARG A 120 14.46 24.46 26.81
CA ARG A 120 13.02 24.30 27.04
C ARG A 120 12.21 25.56 26.70
N ALA A 121 11.19 25.40 25.86
CA ALA A 121 10.00 26.25 25.89
C ALA A 121 8.77 25.42 25.46
N HIS A 122 7.74 25.46 26.31
CA HIS A 122 6.39 24.96 26.02
C HIS A 122 5.83 25.59 24.74
N ALA A 123 5.30 24.78 23.80
CA ALA A 123 4.26 25.17 22.85
C ALA A 123 3.69 23.97 22.07
N LEU A 124 2.37 23.75 22.22
CA LEU A 124 1.35 23.17 21.33
C LEU A 124 1.68 21.92 20.46
N PRO A 125 0.82 20.89 20.44
CA PRO A 125 0.99 19.76 19.53
C PRO A 125 0.72 20.21 18.08
N ARG A 126 1.81 20.43 17.33
CA ARG A 126 1.82 20.57 15.88
C ARG A 126 1.18 19.33 15.25
N ARG A 127 0.03 19.51 14.58
CA ARG A 127 -0.54 18.56 13.61
C ARG A 127 0.55 18.17 12.61
N GLN A 128 1.08 16.96 12.73
CA GLN A 128 1.93 16.37 11.70
C GLN A 128 1.07 16.04 10.48
N HIS A 129 1.05 16.95 9.51
CA HIS A 129 0.63 16.62 8.15
C HIS A 129 1.71 15.73 7.52
N SER A 130 1.60 14.41 7.71
CA SER A 130 2.29 13.43 6.87
C SER A 130 1.56 13.35 5.52
N GLY A 131 1.87 14.30 4.65
CA GLY A 131 1.27 14.39 3.33
C GLY A 131 1.74 13.25 2.41
N LEU A 132 0.89 12.24 2.21
CA LEU A 132 0.89 11.52 0.94
C LEU A 132 0.03 12.33 -0.04
N LYS A 133 0.64 13.32 -0.71
CA LYS A 133 -0.01 14.05 -1.80
C LYS A 133 0.44 13.46 -3.13
N ILE A 134 -0.41 12.68 -3.76
CA ILE A 134 -0.21 12.23 -5.14
C ILE A 134 -0.77 13.35 -6.04
N HIS A 135 0.08 14.28 -6.46
CA HIS A 135 -0.28 15.31 -7.44
C HIS A 135 -0.20 14.69 -8.85
N SER A 136 -1.30 14.77 -9.61
CA SER A 136 -1.32 14.50 -11.04
C SER A 136 -1.26 15.83 -11.77
N ASN A 137 -0.11 16.18 -12.35
CA ASN A 137 0.01 17.34 -13.22
C ASN A 137 -0.45 16.96 -14.63
N LEU A 138 -1.72 17.19 -14.94
CA LEU A 138 -2.19 17.40 -16.31
C LEU A 138 -2.54 18.89 -16.41
N TYR A 139 -1.71 19.64 -17.12
CA TYR A 139 -2.01 21.01 -17.53
C TYR A 139 -2.83 20.94 -18.82
N HIS A 140 -4.00 21.59 -18.83
CA HIS A 140 -4.57 22.19 -20.02
C HIS A 140 -4.22 23.67 -20.02
#